data_AF-A0A3P5WS24-F1
#
_entry.id   AF-A0A3P5WS24-F1
#
_cell.length_a   1.000
_cell.length_b   1.000
_cell.length_c   1.000
_cell.angle_alpha   90.00
_cell.angle_beta   90.00
_cell.angle_gamma   90.00
#
_symmetry.space_group_name_H-M   'P 1'
#
loop_
_entity.id
_entity.type
_entity.pdbx_description
1 polymer ?
#
loop_
_entity_poly.entity_id
_entity_poly.type
_entity_poly.pdbx_seq_one_letter_code
_entity_poly.pdbx_strand_id
1 'polypeptide(L)'
;MSLLQKAVRRGRLELALQAASTLLEIAPDRFWRRAGVIAFEDIGVADLPTAGIVTVALEGKRFRQRLGGGWVVAAAITTRMAISPRNRAADDLFCLLESWPGLADNRQRLENLPIPRLRLIALTTEHLPLRALALRMIFSDRRLDLPRRGSTDIGFDVLDELGVAPTTFAVTREGYRRTGEMLAPLVALLTLENGLRDKMQDDPLPPETMIGPLPGWALDIFTREGRAALAKIFQIDAGIRKWATDALPAAGRVEMLAQALFRVESGMCLQRQDGPTGERLRELMERECMGLSPDQADEVLALMRGAIPLLNTARRNVLGGQSHA
;
A
#
# COMPACT_ATOMS: atom_id res chain seq x y z
N MET A 1 -1.22 0.90 -14.27
CA MET A 1 -1.32 1.30 -12.85
C MET A 1 -0.45 0.43 -11.96
N SER A 2 -0.67 -0.91 -11.91
CA SER A 2 0.15 -1.85 -11.11
C SER A 2 1.67 -1.66 -11.34
N LEU A 3 2.09 -1.58 -12.61
CA LEU A 3 3.50 -1.36 -12.97
C LEU A 3 4.08 -0.06 -12.39
N LEU A 4 3.40 1.09 -12.56
CA LEU A 4 3.88 2.39 -12.08
C LEU A 4 4.21 2.35 -10.58
N GLN A 5 3.26 1.88 -9.78
CA GLN A 5 3.39 1.85 -8.34
C GLN A 5 4.53 0.92 -7.89
N LYS A 6 4.55 -0.30 -8.41
CA LYS A 6 5.57 -1.28 -8.03
C LYS A 6 6.96 -0.90 -8.56
N ALA A 7 7.05 -0.27 -9.72
CA ALA A 7 8.30 0.26 -10.24
C ALA A 7 8.84 1.37 -9.33
N VAL A 8 7.99 2.29 -8.85
CA VAL A 8 8.38 3.26 -7.82
C VAL A 8 8.83 2.54 -6.55
N ARG A 9 8.01 1.64 -5.99
CA ARG A 9 8.32 0.84 -4.79
C ARG A 9 9.69 0.13 -4.86
N ARG A 10 10.10 -0.30 -6.05
CA ARG A 10 11.37 -0.99 -6.33
C ARG A 10 12.45 -0.11 -6.96
N GLY A 11 12.28 1.21 -7.00
CA GLY A 11 13.27 2.14 -7.56
C GLY A 11 13.59 1.94 -9.05
N ARG A 12 12.69 1.33 -9.82
CA ARG A 12 12.87 1.04 -11.25
C ARG A 12 12.44 2.23 -12.10
N LEU A 13 13.31 3.24 -12.17
CA LEU A 13 13.05 4.52 -12.81
C LEU A 13 12.51 4.39 -14.25
N GLU A 14 13.18 3.63 -15.10
CA GLU A 14 12.80 3.48 -16.52
C GLU A 14 11.40 2.90 -16.67
N LEU A 15 11.11 1.82 -15.94
CA LEU A 15 9.79 1.18 -15.93
C LEU A 15 8.71 2.10 -15.35
N ALA A 16 9.05 2.89 -14.32
CA ALA A 16 8.14 3.87 -13.74
C ALA A 16 7.80 4.98 -14.74
N LEU A 17 8.79 5.52 -15.45
CA LEU A 17 8.60 6.54 -16.49
C LEU A 17 7.81 6.02 -17.68
N GLN A 18 8.09 4.79 -18.13
CA GLN A 18 7.33 4.15 -19.19
C GLN A 18 5.86 3.99 -18.77
N ALA A 19 5.61 3.46 -17.57
CA ALA A 19 4.25 3.31 -17.05
C ALA A 19 3.53 4.65 -16.85
N ALA A 20 4.25 5.69 -16.42
CA ALA A 20 3.73 7.04 -16.28
C ALA A 20 3.34 7.64 -17.63
N SER A 21 4.20 7.51 -18.64
CA SER A 21 3.95 7.99 -20.01
C SER A 21 2.69 7.35 -20.58
N THR A 22 2.62 6.02 -20.56
CA THR A 22 1.44 5.28 -21.04
C THR A 22 0.17 5.67 -20.29
N LEU A 23 0.21 5.80 -18.96
CA LEU A 23 -0.97 6.20 -18.20
C LEU A 23 -1.40 7.63 -18.47
N LEU A 24 -0.48 8.57 -18.70
CA LEU A 24 -0.83 9.93 -19.07
C LEU A 24 -1.53 10.02 -20.42
N GLU A 25 -1.12 9.17 -21.37
CA GLU A 25 -1.71 9.11 -22.70
C GLU A 25 -3.13 8.52 -22.65
N ILE A 26 -3.31 7.36 -22.00
CA ILE A 26 -4.56 6.61 -22.08
C ILE A 26 -5.54 6.87 -20.92
N ALA A 27 -5.05 7.33 -19.77
CA ALA A 27 -5.84 7.48 -18.54
C ALA A 27 -5.23 8.52 -17.58
N PRO A 28 -5.10 9.80 -17.98
CA PRO A 28 -4.35 10.82 -17.22
C PRO A 28 -4.86 10.99 -15.79
N ASP A 29 -6.18 10.97 -15.58
CA ASP A 29 -6.74 11.11 -14.23
C ASP A 29 -6.35 9.94 -13.31
N ARG A 30 -6.22 8.73 -13.87
CA ARG A 30 -5.74 7.56 -13.12
C ARG A 30 -4.26 7.69 -12.76
N PHE A 31 -3.44 8.29 -13.62
CA PHE A 31 -2.05 8.61 -13.29
C PHE A 31 -1.98 9.54 -12.08
N TRP A 32 -2.63 10.70 -12.14
CA TRP A 32 -2.55 11.71 -11.07
C TRP A 32 -3.07 11.18 -9.74
N ARG A 33 -4.22 10.48 -9.75
CA ARG A 33 -4.76 9.87 -8.53
C ARG A 33 -3.78 8.85 -7.94
N ARG A 34 -3.21 7.98 -8.79
CA ARG A 34 -2.27 6.94 -8.33
C ARG A 34 -0.95 7.54 -7.85
N ALA A 35 -0.45 8.60 -8.46
CA ALA A 35 0.74 9.31 -7.99
C ALA A 35 0.52 9.86 -6.57
N GLY A 36 -0.64 10.46 -6.31
CA GLY A 36 -1.03 10.90 -4.96
C GLY A 36 -1.07 9.76 -3.95
N VAL A 37 -1.60 8.59 -4.33
CA VAL A 37 -1.59 7.39 -3.46
C VAL A 37 -0.16 6.93 -3.17
N ILE A 38 0.67 6.74 -4.21
CA ILE A 38 2.07 6.27 -4.08
C ILE A 38 2.88 7.17 -3.13
N ALA A 39 2.67 8.49 -3.20
CA ALA A 39 3.36 9.45 -2.33
C ALA A 39 3.14 9.19 -0.84
N PHE A 40 1.95 8.75 -0.43
CA PHE A 40 1.67 8.44 0.98
C PHE A 40 1.76 6.94 1.31
N GLU A 41 1.60 6.07 0.31
CA GLU A 41 1.66 4.59 0.48
C GLU A 41 3.09 4.06 0.48
N ASP A 42 3.92 4.51 -0.46
CA ASP A 42 5.23 3.90 -0.74
C ASP A 42 6.40 4.81 -0.34
N ILE A 43 6.21 6.13 -0.33
CA ILE A 43 7.22 7.09 0.14
C ILE A 43 7.00 7.41 1.62
N GLY A 44 5.76 7.74 1.98
CA GLY A 44 5.31 7.84 3.37
C GLY A 44 6.11 8.84 4.20
N VAL A 45 6.41 8.47 5.45
CA VAL A 45 7.14 9.33 6.40
C VAL A 45 8.62 9.50 6.04
N ALA A 46 9.19 8.64 5.19
CA ALA A 46 10.62 8.68 4.89
C ALA A 46 11.06 9.85 3.99
N ASP A 47 10.14 10.45 3.22
CA ASP A 47 10.43 11.64 2.42
C ASP A 47 9.17 12.50 2.23
N LEU A 48 8.77 13.16 3.33
CA LEU A 48 7.66 14.11 3.34
C LEU A 48 7.80 15.25 2.31
N PRO A 49 9.00 15.80 2.03
CA PRO A 49 9.17 16.75 0.93
C PRO A 49 8.72 16.20 -0.43
N THR A 50 9.03 14.94 -0.73
CA THR A 50 8.54 14.28 -1.95
C THR A 50 7.02 14.14 -1.95
N ALA A 51 6.42 13.72 -0.83
CA ALA A 51 4.96 13.66 -0.73
C ALA A 51 4.30 15.04 -0.93
N GLY A 52 4.90 16.11 -0.39
CA GLY A 52 4.47 17.49 -0.60
C GLY A 52 4.56 17.93 -2.06
N ILE A 53 5.69 17.66 -2.73
CA ILE A 53 5.88 18.00 -4.16
C ILE A 53 4.85 17.27 -5.04
N VAL A 54 4.62 15.99 -4.79
CA VAL A 54 3.60 15.22 -5.52
C VAL A 54 2.22 15.82 -5.27
N THR A 55 1.90 16.17 -4.03
CA THR A 55 0.62 16.77 -3.65
C THR A 55 0.37 18.10 -4.38
N VAL A 56 1.39 18.95 -4.49
CA VAL A 56 1.33 20.20 -5.27
C VAL A 56 1.08 19.91 -6.76
N ALA A 57 1.72 18.88 -7.33
CA ALA A 57 1.49 18.49 -8.72
C ALA A 57 0.03 18.06 -9.02
N LEU A 58 -0.75 17.70 -7.99
CA LEU A 58 -2.18 17.39 -8.08
C LEU A 58 -3.07 18.63 -8.20
N GLU A 59 -2.53 19.85 -8.14
CA GLU A 59 -3.32 21.09 -8.06
C GLU A 59 -4.34 21.25 -9.21
N GLY A 60 -3.92 20.90 -10.43
CA GLY A 60 -4.81 20.83 -11.59
C GLY A 60 -4.09 20.97 -12.92
N LYS A 61 -4.83 20.78 -14.03
CA LYS A 61 -4.27 20.83 -15.39
C LYS A 61 -3.61 22.18 -15.70
N ARG A 62 -4.24 23.31 -15.35
CA ARG A 62 -3.72 24.67 -15.60
C ARG A 62 -2.39 24.91 -14.86
N PHE A 63 -2.29 24.47 -13.61
CA PHE A 63 -1.06 24.56 -12.84
C PHE A 63 0.09 23.85 -13.56
N ARG A 64 -0.14 22.60 -13.99
CA ARG A 64 0.86 21.81 -14.71
C ARG A 64 1.26 22.39 -16.06
N GLN A 65 0.33 23.01 -16.79
CA GLN A 65 0.66 23.69 -18.05
C GLN A 65 1.65 24.85 -17.85
N ARG A 66 1.53 25.61 -16.74
CA ARG A 66 2.50 26.67 -16.41
C ARG A 66 3.90 26.14 -16.08
N LEU A 67 4.01 24.85 -15.71
CA LEU A 67 5.27 24.19 -15.38
C LEU A 67 5.85 23.38 -16.56
N GLY A 68 5.41 23.64 -17.80
CA GLY A 68 5.90 22.96 -19.00
C GLY A 68 5.05 21.76 -19.46
N GLY A 69 3.87 21.56 -18.86
CA GLY A 69 2.88 20.59 -19.33
C GLY A 69 2.77 19.32 -18.48
N GLY A 70 1.80 18.48 -18.82
CA GLY A 70 1.46 17.28 -18.05
C GLY A 70 2.61 16.28 -17.95
N TRP A 71 3.30 16.01 -19.07
CA TRP A 71 4.41 15.06 -19.11
C TRP A 71 5.62 15.54 -18.29
N VAL A 72 6.03 16.81 -18.44
CA VAL A 72 7.17 17.37 -17.69
C VAL A 72 6.96 17.21 -16.19
N VAL A 73 5.78 17.59 -15.69
CA VAL A 73 5.45 17.44 -14.27
C VAL A 73 5.39 15.97 -13.85
N ALA A 74 4.74 15.12 -14.65
CA ALA A 74 4.61 13.70 -14.34
C ALA A 74 5.95 12.96 -14.29
N ALA A 75 6.83 13.23 -15.26
CA ALA A 75 8.18 12.68 -15.30
C ALA A 75 8.97 13.15 -14.08
N ALA A 76 8.92 14.45 -13.74
CA ALA A 76 9.62 14.99 -12.58
C ALA A 76 9.19 14.32 -11.26
N ILE A 77 7.88 14.21 -11.00
CA ILE A 77 7.40 13.56 -9.77
C ILE A 77 7.65 12.05 -9.77
N THR A 78 7.56 11.38 -10.93
CA THR A 78 7.81 9.94 -11.04
C THR A 78 9.29 9.64 -10.77
N THR A 79 10.19 10.42 -11.36
CA THR A 79 11.64 10.30 -11.10
C THR A 79 11.94 10.52 -9.63
N ARG A 80 11.39 11.60 -9.04
CA ARG A 80 11.61 11.91 -7.63
C ARG A 80 11.13 10.76 -6.73
N MET A 81 9.89 10.29 -6.91
CA MET A 81 9.38 9.15 -6.15
C MET A 81 10.22 7.89 -6.36
N ALA A 82 10.71 7.62 -7.58
CA ALA A 82 11.51 6.42 -7.85
C ALA A 82 12.89 6.43 -7.17
N ILE A 83 13.45 7.59 -6.83
CA ILE A 83 14.77 7.69 -6.17
C ILE A 83 14.71 8.00 -4.66
N SER A 84 13.53 8.34 -4.13
CA SER A 84 13.37 8.59 -2.70
C SER A 84 13.64 7.34 -1.86
N PRO A 85 13.77 7.44 -0.54
CA PRO A 85 13.58 6.30 0.36
C PRO A 85 12.12 5.80 0.33
N ARG A 86 11.88 4.58 0.84
CA ARG A 86 10.53 3.97 0.93
C ARG A 86 10.12 3.78 2.38
N ASN A 87 8.86 4.06 2.67
CA ASN A 87 8.25 3.71 3.94
C ASN A 87 6.79 3.35 3.69
N ARG A 88 6.42 2.12 4.05
CA ARG A 88 5.07 1.58 3.84
C ARG A 88 4.26 1.46 5.13
N ALA A 89 4.76 2.02 6.24
CA ALA A 89 4.12 1.88 7.55
C ALA A 89 2.67 2.42 7.57
N ALA A 90 2.37 3.45 6.77
CA ALA A 90 1.00 3.98 6.65
C ALA A 90 0.06 2.98 5.96
N ASP A 91 0.54 2.26 4.95
CA ASP A 91 -0.21 1.20 4.26
C ASP A 91 -0.39 -0.03 5.17
N ASP A 92 0.69 -0.44 5.85
CA ASP A 92 0.65 -1.55 6.80
C ASP A 92 -0.33 -1.25 7.94
N LEU A 93 -0.27 -0.05 8.51
CA LEU A 93 -1.23 0.42 9.52
C LEU A 93 -2.65 0.43 8.96
N PHE A 94 -2.86 0.97 7.75
CA PHE A 94 -4.18 0.99 7.12
C PHE A 94 -4.75 -0.44 6.97
N CYS A 95 -3.96 -1.39 6.49
CA CYS A 95 -4.36 -2.78 6.33
C CYS A 95 -4.64 -3.46 7.69
N LEU A 96 -3.87 -3.14 8.75
CA LEU A 96 -4.14 -3.61 10.11
C LEU A 96 -5.51 -3.16 10.60
N LEU A 97 -5.90 -1.91 10.33
CA LEU A 97 -7.21 -1.40 10.71
C LEU A 97 -8.35 -2.24 10.10
N GLU A 98 -8.16 -2.76 8.88
CA GLU A 98 -9.16 -3.58 8.18
C GLU A 98 -9.17 -5.03 8.65
N SER A 99 -8.00 -5.64 8.84
CA SER A 99 -7.88 -7.10 8.87
C SER A 99 -7.31 -7.68 10.17
N TRP A 100 -6.67 -6.87 11.03
CA TRP A 100 -6.01 -7.42 12.21
C TRP A 100 -7.05 -7.93 13.23
N PRO A 101 -6.98 -9.21 13.65
CA PRO A 101 -7.93 -9.77 14.62
C PRO A 101 -7.92 -9.05 15.97
N GLY A 102 -6.76 -8.52 16.40
CA GLY A 102 -6.63 -7.76 17.65
C GLY A 102 -7.49 -6.48 17.73
N LEU A 103 -8.01 -6.00 16.59
CA LEU A 103 -8.94 -4.87 16.54
C LEU A 103 -10.40 -5.26 16.28
N ALA A 104 -10.75 -6.55 16.24
CA ALA A 104 -12.11 -6.99 15.90
C ALA A 104 -13.18 -6.38 16.83
N ASP A 105 -13.00 -6.53 18.15
CA ASP A 105 -13.92 -5.97 19.14
C ASP A 105 -13.93 -4.43 19.10
N ASN A 106 -12.77 -3.81 18.89
CA ASN A 106 -12.65 -2.36 18.80
C ASN A 106 -13.39 -1.81 17.59
N ARG A 107 -13.33 -2.46 16.43
CA ARG A 107 -14.10 -2.06 15.24
C ARG A 107 -15.60 -1.98 15.55
N GLN A 108 -16.16 -3.02 16.15
CA GLN A 108 -17.57 -3.07 16.52
C GLN A 108 -17.94 -2.02 17.58
N ARG A 109 -17.09 -1.87 18.61
CA ARG A 109 -17.35 -0.95 19.72
C ARG A 109 -17.30 0.52 19.30
N LEU A 110 -16.32 0.90 18.49
CA LEU A 110 -16.09 2.29 18.13
C LEU A 110 -17.06 2.82 17.06
N GLU A 111 -17.62 1.93 16.23
CA GLU A 111 -18.56 2.26 15.14
C GLU A 111 -19.71 3.14 15.62
N ASN A 112 -20.30 2.80 16.77
CA ASN A 112 -21.47 3.45 17.34
C ASN A 112 -21.16 4.60 18.33
N LEU A 113 -19.89 4.89 18.60
CA LEU A 113 -19.53 5.97 19.53
C LEU A 113 -19.70 7.34 18.87
N PRO A 114 -20.16 8.38 19.58
CA PRO A 114 -20.21 9.73 19.02
C PRO A 114 -18.79 10.31 18.79
N ILE A 115 -18.65 11.28 17.88
CA ILE A 115 -17.34 11.88 17.52
C ILE A 115 -16.55 12.37 18.75
N PRO A 116 -17.14 13.06 19.75
CA PRO A 116 -16.40 13.49 20.94
C PRO A 116 -15.73 12.33 21.71
N ARG A 117 -16.36 11.14 21.74
CA ARG A 117 -15.78 9.95 22.37
C ARG A 117 -14.66 9.36 21.55
N LEU A 118 -14.79 9.31 20.22
CA LEU A 118 -13.68 8.91 19.37
C LEU A 118 -12.48 9.85 19.49
N ARG A 119 -12.73 11.16 19.50
CA ARG A 119 -11.68 12.17 19.70
C ARG A 119 -10.94 11.94 21.01
N LEU A 120 -11.68 11.72 22.12
CA LEU A 120 -11.08 11.38 23.40
C LEU A 120 -10.17 10.15 23.30
N ILE A 121 -10.66 9.05 22.69
CA ILE A 121 -9.88 7.82 22.50
C ILE A 121 -8.61 8.09 21.69
N ALA A 122 -8.71 8.83 20.58
CA ALA A 122 -7.58 9.15 19.73
C ALA A 122 -6.52 10.01 20.48
N LEU A 123 -6.95 10.94 21.33
CA LEU A 123 -6.04 11.81 22.08
C LEU A 123 -5.36 11.10 23.26
N THR A 124 -6.03 10.14 23.91
CA THR A 124 -5.56 9.60 25.19
C THR A 124 -5.00 8.18 25.14
N THR A 125 -5.28 7.40 24.10
CA THR A 125 -4.75 6.03 24.01
C THR A 125 -3.27 6.05 23.62
N GLU A 126 -2.46 5.20 24.25
CA GLU A 126 -1.06 4.95 23.83
C GLU A 126 -0.97 3.86 22.75
N HIS A 127 -2.06 3.12 22.51
CA HIS A 127 -2.08 2.02 21.54
C HIS A 127 -2.30 2.55 20.12
N LEU A 128 -1.22 2.67 19.33
CA LEU A 128 -1.23 3.23 17.98
C LEU A 128 -2.34 2.67 17.05
N PRO A 129 -2.51 1.34 16.88
CA PRO A 129 -3.61 0.82 16.06
C PRO A 129 -5.02 1.24 16.52
N LEU A 130 -5.28 1.35 17.82
CA LEU A 130 -6.55 1.83 18.35
C LEU A 130 -6.74 3.33 18.11
N ARG A 131 -5.66 4.13 18.26
CA ARG A 131 -5.64 5.56 17.93
C ARG A 131 -6.00 5.78 16.46
N ALA A 132 -5.33 5.05 15.58
CA ALA A 132 -5.53 5.09 14.14
C ALA A 132 -6.94 4.64 13.73
N LEU A 133 -7.50 3.62 14.40
CA LEU A 133 -8.89 3.20 14.18
C LEU A 133 -9.89 4.29 14.56
N ALA A 134 -9.73 4.89 15.74
CA ALA A 134 -10.58 6.00 16.19
C ALA A 134 -10.50 7.19 15.22
N LEU A 135 -9.28 7.54 14.78
CA LEU A 135 -9.06 8.59 13.78
C LEU A 135 -9.78 8.26 12.45
N ARG A 136 -9.61 7.04 11.92
CA ARG A 136 -10.29 6.59 10.70
C ARG A 136 -11.80 6.74 10.78
N MET A 137 -12.40 6.43 11.93
CA MET A 137 -13.84 6.58 12.14
C MET A 137 -14.29 8.05 12.25
N ILE A 138 -13.45 8.94 12.82
CA ILE A 138 -13.70 10.40 12.82
C ILE A 138 -13.74 10.92 11.38
N PHE A 139 -12.75 10.58 10.56
CA PHE A 139 -12.74 10.95 9.14
C PHE A 139 -13.90 10.33 8.35
N SER A 140 -14.43 9.19 8.83
CA SER A 140 -15.38 8.32 8.11
C SER A 140 -14.91 8.01 6.70
N ASP A 141 -13.80 7.27 6.65
CA ASP A 141 -13.31 6.62 5.44
C ASP A 141 -14.49 6.06 4.62
N ARG A 142 -14.53 6.39 3.33
CA ARG A 142 -15.63 6.02 2.41
C ARG A 142 -15.84 4.51 2.29
N ARG A 143 -14.86 3.70 2.73
CA ARG A 143 -14.95 2.23 2.77
C ARG A 143 -15.72 1.72 3.99
N LEU A 144 -16.00 2.57 4.97
CA LEU A 144 -16.79 2.23 6.15
C LEU A 144 -18.25 2.65 5.93
N ASP A 145 -19.16 1.70 6.14
CA ASP A 145 -20.60 1.97 6.17
C ASP A 145 -21.02 2.36 7.59
N LEU A 146 -20.70 3.60 7.99
CA LEU A 146 -20.97 4.08 9.34
C LEU A 146 -22.36 4.73 9.43
N PRO A 147 -23.06 4.61 10.57
CA PRO A 147 -24.38 5.23 10.79
C PRO A 147 -24.33 6.76 10.90
N ARG A 148 -23.16 7.38 10.75
CA ARG A 148 -22.91 8.82 10.89
C ARG A 148 -21.99 9.32 9.80
N ARG A 149 -22.05 10.64 9.56
CA ARG A 149 -21.05 11.34 8.74
C ARG A 149 -19.81 11.62 9.56
N GLY A 150 -18.65 11.50 8.90
CA GLY A 150 -17.37 11.91 9.47
C GLY A 150 -17.18 13.42 9.44
N SER A 151 -16.09 13.86 10.06
CA SER A 151 -15.64 15.24 10.03
C SER A 151 -14.14 15.27 9.79
N THR A 152 -13.76 15.68 8.57
CA THR A 152 -12.38 15.90 8.16
C THR A 152 -11.70 16.96 9.04
N ASP A 153 -12.42 18.04 9.36
CA ASP A 153 -11.86 19.12 10.18
C ASP A 153 -11.54 18.61 11.59
N ILE A 154 -12.47 17.91 12.25
CA ILE A 154 -12.20 17.33 13.58
C ILE A 154 -11.06 16.30 13.50
N GLY A 155 -10.99 15.49 12.44
CA GLY A 155 -9.91 14.53 12.26
C GLY A 155 -8.53 15.20 12.19
N PHE A 156 -8.44 16.36 11.51
CA PHE A 156 -7.21 17.14 11.49
C PHE A 156 -6.98 17.91 12.80
N ASP A 157 -8.01 18.44 13.46
CA ASP A 157 -7.86 19.06 14.78
C ASP A 157 -7.22 18.09 15.79
N VAL A 158 -7.61 16.80 15.75
CA VAL A 158 -6.96 15.76 16.57
C VAL A 158 -5.48 15.60 16.23
N LEU A 159 -5.10 15.61 14.95
CA LEU A 159 -3.70 15.49 14.56
C LEU A 159 -2.87 16.71 14.99
N ASP A 160 -3.45 17.91 14.92
CA ASP A 160 -2.82 19.15 15.40
C ASP A 160 -2.63 19.11 16.93
N GLU A 161 -3.66 18.72 17.67
CA GLU A 161 -3.62 18.56 19.14
C GLU A 161 -2.63 17.48 19.61
N LEU A 162 -2.43 16.43 18.82
CA LEU A 162 -1.40 15.41 19.08
C LEU A 162 0.03 15.92 18.83
N GLY A 163 0.19 17.12 18.25
CA GLY A 163 1.48 17.77 18.05
C GLY A 163 2.15 17.47 16.70
N VAL A 164 1.38 17.14 15.65
CA VAL A 164 1.95 16.94 14.31
C VAL A 164 2.61 18.24 13.84
N ALA A 165 3.86 18.14 13.36
CA ALA A 165 4.61 19.31 12.91
C ALA A 165 3.87 20.09 11.80
N PRO A 166 3.86 21.44 11.81
CA PRO A 166 3.04 22.23 10.88
C PRO A 166 3.24 21.92 9.39
N THR A 167 4.48 21.63 8.98
CA THR A 167 4.78 21.27 7.58
C THR A 167 4.16 19.91 7.21
N THR A 168 4.30 18.90 8.07
CA THR A 168 3.67 17.59 7.89
C THR A 168 2.15 17.72 7.85
N PHE A 169 1.61 18.52 8.77
CA PHE A 169 0.17 18.79 8.85
C PHE A 169 -0.36 19.40 7.54
N ALA A 170 0.30 20.43 7.02
CA ALA A 170 -0.09 21.06 5.76
C ALA A 170 -0.04 20.08 4.56
N VAL A 171 1.05 19.31 4.44
CA VAL A 171 1.23 18.32 3.36
C VAL A 171 0.16 17.24 3.41
N THR A 172 -0.11 16.68 4.59
CA THR A 172 -1.06 15.57 4.75
C THR A 172 -2.51 16.02 4.66
N ARG A 173 -2.83 17.24 5.12
CA ARG A 173 -4.15 17.86 4.93
C ARG A 173 -4.47 18.09 3.46
N GLU A 174 -3.54 18.68 2.72
CA GLU A 174 -3.71 18.86 1.28
C GLU A 174 -3.72 17.51 0.55
N GLY A 175 -2.87 16.57 0.95
CA GLY A 175 -2.82 15.20 0.42
C GLY A 175 -4.16 14.47 0.56
N TYR A 176 -4.77 14.53 1.75
CA TYR A 176 -6.11 13.99 1.99
C TYR A 176 -7.16 14.70 1.15
N ARG A 177 -7.14 16.04 1.07
CA ARG A 177 -8.09 16.80 0.27
C ARG A 177 -8.05 16.41 -1.22
N ARG A 178 -6.87 16.10 -1.75
CA ARG A 178 -6.67 15.73 -3.16
C ARG A 178 -7.01 14.28 -3.47
N THR A 179 -6.72 13.37 -2.54
CA THR A 179 -6.85 11.93 -2.78
C THR A 179 -8.15 11.35 -2.20
N GLY A 180 -8.60 11.90 -1.07
CA GLY A 180 -9.67 11.35 -0.24
C GLY A 180 -9.29 10.06 0.49
N GLU A 181 -8.00 9.70 0.51
CA GLU A 181 -7.53 8.42 1.05
C GLU A 181 -6.90 8.61 2.45
N MET A 182 -7.15 7.66 3.35
CA MET A 182 -6.68 7.71 4.74
C MET A 182 -5.15 7.61 4.91
N LEU A 183 -4.41 7.28 3.86
CA LEU A 183 -2.96 7.17 3.92
C LEU A 183 -2.30 8.49 4.35
N ALA A 184 -2.78 9.64 3.88
CA ALA A 184 -2.18 10.94 4.25
C ALA A 184 -2.35 11.27 5.76
N PRO A 185 -3.55 11.16 6.35
CA PRO A 185 -3.72 11.27 7.81
C PRO A 185 -2.90 10.24 8.61
N LEU A 186 -2.78 9.01 8.12
CA LEU A 186 -1.97 7.98 8.79
C LEU A 186 -0.47 8.28 8.72
N VAL A 187 0.02 8.87 7.63
CA VAL A 187 1.39 9.39 7.55
C VAL A 187 1.61 10.48 8.61
N ALA A 188 0.69 11.44 8.75
CA ALA A 188 0.79 12.45 9.81
C ALA A 188 0.86 11.82 11.20
N LEU A 189 -0.04 10.87 11.49
CA LEU A 189 -0.05 10.15 12.76
C LEU A 189 1.28 9.44 13.03
N LEU A 190 1.85 8.77 12.02
CA LEU A 190 3.11 8.05 12.13
C LEU A 190 4.33 8.96 12.32
N THR A 191 4.26 10.24 11.98
CA THR A 191 5.38 11.18 12.30
C THR A 191 5.53 11.47 13.78
N LEU A 192 4.51 11.16 14.59
CA LEU A 192 4.57 11.25 16.05
C LEU A 192 5.26 10.04 16.68
N GLU A 193 5.37 8.95 15.92
CA GLU A 193 6.03 7.73 16.36
C GLU A 193 7.53 7.90 16.13
N ASN A 194 8.32 7.69 17.18
CA ASN A 194 9.77 7.91 17.09
C ASN A 194 10.43 6.94 16.10
N GLY A 195 11.30 7.51 15.27
CA GLY A 195 12.41 6.80 14.63
C GLY A 195 12.14 6.39 13.19
N LEU A 196 12.77 7.10 12.27
CA LEU A 196 13.30 6.47 11.07
C LEU A 196 14.72 6.00 11.40
N ARG A 197 15.14 4.87 10.85
CA ARG A 197 16.55 4.51 10.89
C ARG A 197 17.37 5.44 10.01
N ASP A 198 18.62 5.67 10.39
CA ASP A 198 19.58 6.39 9.56
C ASP A 198 19.94 5.61 8.28
N LYS A 199 19.86 4.27 8.34
CA LYS A 199 20.24 3.39 7.24
C LYS A 199 19.02 2.89 6.48
N MET A 200 19.11 2.99 5.16
CA MET A 200 18.19 2.33 4.22
C MET A 200 18.57 0.86 4.06
N GLN A 201 17.57 0.01 3.86
CA GLN A 201 17.75 -1.43 3.62
C GLN A 201 16.84 -1.91 2.50
N ASP A 202 17.34 -2.82 1.68
CA ASP A 202 16.52 -3.48 0.66
C ASP A 202 15.78 -4.68 1.25
N ASP A 203 14.52 -4.86 0.88
CA ASP A 203 13.80 -6.11 1.15
C ASP A 203 14.45 -7.26 0.35
N PRO A 204 14.35 -8.52 0.82
CA PRO A 204 14.89 -9.68 0.13
C PRO A 204 14.04 -10.04 -1.11
N LEU A 205 14.17 -9.24 -2.16
CA LEU A 205 13.40 -9.38 -3.39
C LEU A 205 13.74 -10.69 -4.12
N PRO A 206 12.73 -11.40 -4.67
CA PRO A 206 13.00 -12.50 -5.58
C PRO A 206 13.64 -11.97 -6.88
N PRO A 207 14.42 -12.81 -7.59
CA PRO A 207 15.02 -12.43 -8.86
C PRO A 207 13.99 -11.90 -9.86
N GLU A 208 14.30 -10.76 -10.49
CA GLU A 208 13.43 -10.19 -11.50
C GLU A 208 13.44 -11.06 -12.77
N THR A 209 12.25 -11.48 -13.21
CA THR A 209 12.05 -12.21 -14.46
C THR A 209 11.11 -11.42 -15.35
N MET A 210 11.53 -11.13 -16.59
CA MET A 210 10.66 -10.50 -17.58
C MET A 210 9.67 -11.51 -18.18
N ILE A 211 8.41 -11.08 -18.28
CA ILE A 211 7.26 -11.78 -18.85
C ILE A 211 6.79 -10.95 -20.05
N GLY A 212 7.40 -11.19 -21.21
CA GLY A 212 7.27 -10.26 -22.33
C GLY A 212 7.85 -8.89 -21.97
N PRO A 213 7.14 -7.77 -22.20
CA PRO A 213 7.64 -6.43 -21.89
C PRO A 213 7.48 -6.04 -20.40
N LEU A 214 6.87 -6.90 -19.58
CA LEU A 214 6.56 -6.57 -18.19
C LEU A 214 7.37 -7.44 -17.23
N PRO A 215 7.87 -6.90 -16.11
CA PRO A 215 8.44 -7.74 -15.06
C PRO A 215 7.34 -8.58 -14.39
N GLY A 216 7.67 -9.80 -13.98
CA GLY A 216 6.72 -10.75 -13.39
C GLY A 216 5.98 -10.19 -12.17
N TRP A 217 6.68 -9.43 -11.32
CA TRP A 217 6.09 -8.79 -10.14
C TRP A 217 5.00 -7.75 -10.46
N ALA A 218 4.90 -7.27 -11.70
CA ALA A 218 3.81 -6.38 -12.11
C ALA A 218 2.49 -7.14 -12.40
N LEU A 219 2.57 -8.47 -12.55
CA LEU A 219 1.46 -9.37 -12.83
C LEU A 219 1.04 -10.12 -11.57
N ASP A 220 0.33 -9.44 -10.69
CA ASP A 220 -0.06 -9.95 -9.37
C ASP A 220 -1.59 -9.96 -9.19
N ILE A 221 -2.02 -9.99 -7.93
CA ILE A 221 -3.43 -10.08 -7.52
C ILE A 221 -4.27 -8.91 -8.05
N PHE A 222 -3.64 -7.77 -8.37
CA PHE A 222 -4.31 -6.57 -8.87
C PHE A 222 -4.40 -6.54 -10.40
N THR A 223 -3.89 -7.55 -11.11
CA THR A 223 -4.08 -7.71 -12.56
C THR A 223 -4.88 -8.96 -12.86
N ARG A 224 -5.63 -8.94 -13.97
CA ARG A 224 -6.41 -10.10 -14.41
C ARG A 224 -5.48 -11.28 -14.74
N GLU A 225 -4.38 -10.98 -15.42
CA GLU A 225 -3.37 -11.93 -15.85
C GLU A 225 -2.64 -12.55 -14.64
N GLY A 226 -2.33 -11.76 -13.62
CA GLY A 226 -1.72 -12.25 -12.38
C GLY A 226 -2.65 -13.16 -11.57
N ARG A 227 -3.93 -12.80 -11.43
CA ARG A 227 -4.94 -13.69 -10.81
C ARG A 227 -5.10 -15.01 -11.57
N ALA A 228 -5.13 -14.96 -12.91
CA ALA A 228 -5.20 -16.17 -13.73
C ALA A 228 -3.95 -17.05 -13.56
N ALA A 229 -2.76 -16.45 -13.46
CA ALA A 229 -1.53 -17.19 -13.21
C ALA A 229 -1.50 -17.84 -11.81
N LEU A 230 -1.98 -17.15 -10.78
CA LEU A 230 -2.15 -17.70 -9.43
C LEU A 230 -3.11 -18.89 -9.38
N ALA A 231 -4.25 -18.78 -10.07
CA ALA A 231 -5.19 -19.89 -10.19
C ALA A 231 -4.55 -21.11 -10.88
N LYS A 232 -3.71 -20.89 -11.91
CA LYS A 232 -2.94 -21.96 -12.55
C LYS A 232 -1.90 -22.58 -11.62
N ILE A 233 -1.17 -21.79 -10.84
CA ILE A 233 -0.21 -22.28 -9.84
C ILE A 233 -0.86 -23.26 -8.87
N PHE A 234 -2.03 -22.91 -8.33
CA PHE A 234 -2.79 -23.81 -7.46
C PHE A 234 -3.14 -25.16 -8.14
N GLN A 235 -3.29 -25.15 -9.47
CA GLN A 235 -3.56 -26.34 -10.29
C GLN A 235 -2.32 -27.12 -10.73
N ILE A 236 -1.10 -26.68 -10.45
CA ILE A 236 0.11 -27.39 -10.91
C ILE A 236 1.12 -27.64 -9.79
N ASP A 237 1.12 -26.82 -8.75
CA ASP A 237 2.02 -26.98 -7.61
C ASP A 237 1.40 -27.93 -6.57
N ALA A 238 1.94 -29.14 -6.50
CA ALA A 238 1.46 -30.16 -5.58
C ALA A 238 1.67 -29.78 -4.11
N GLY A 239 2.74 -29.03 -3.79
CA GLY A 239 3.04 -28.59 -2.42
C GLY A 239 2.04 -27.55 -1.94
N ILE A 240 1.85 -26.48 -2.71
CA ILE A 240 0.86 -25.43 -2.43
C ILE A 240 -0.55 -26.02 -2.36
N ARG A 241 -0.92 -26.89 -3.31
CA ARG A 241 -2.26 -27.49 -3.30
C ARG A 241 -2.49 -28.34 -2.07
N LYS A 242 -1.54 -29.22 -1.73
CA LYS A 242 -1.65 -30.10 -0.57
C LYS A 242 -1.82 -29.27 0.70
N TRP A 243 -0.89 -28.35 0.93
CA TRP A 243 -0.93 -27.44 2.07
C TRP A 243 -2.26 -26.69 2.17
N ALA A 244 -2.70 -26.03 1.09
CA ALA A 244 -3.94 -25.28 1.10
C ALA A 244 -5.18 -26.17 1.25
N THR A 245 -5.12 -27.44 0.86
CA THR A 245 -6.21 -28.39 1.06
C THR A 245 -6.33 -28.80 2.53
N ASP A 246 -5.19 -28.96 3.19
CA ASP A 246 -5.10 -29.38 4.59
C ASP A 246 -5.36 -28.21 5.56
N ALA A 247 -4.90 -27.00 5.23
CA ALA A 247 -4.89 -25.84 6.12
C ALA A 247 -6.05 -24.85 5.92
N LEU A 248 -6.70 -24.83 4.74
CA LEU A 248 -7.66 -23.79 4.38
C LEU A 248 -9.02 -24.36 3.93
N PRO A 249 -10.13 -23.64 4.22
CA PRO A 249 -11.41 -23.92 3.59
C PRO A 249 -11.30 -23.83 2.07
N ALA A 250 -12.15 -24.56 1.34
CA ALA A 250 -12.13 -24.55 -0.13
C ALA A 250 -12.35 -23.14 -0.71
N ALA A 251 -13.24 -22.37 -0.08
CA ALA A 251 -13.44 -20.97 -0.39
C ALA A 251 -12.24 -20.14 0.10
N GLY A 252 -11.70 -19.28 -0.76
CA GLY A 252 -10.64 -18.32 -0.39
C GLY A 252 -9.21 -18.81 -0.55
N ARG A 253 -8.96 -20.06 -1.00
CA ARG A 253 -7.58 -20.57 -1.18
C ARG A 253 -6.73 -19.71 -2.13
N VAL A 254 -7.29 -19.31 -3.26
CA VAL A 254 -6.59 -18.43 -4.23
C VAL A 254 -6.35 -17.04 -3.63
N GLU A 255 -7.28 -16.54 -2.84
CA GLU A 255 -7.14 -15.24 -2.16
C GLU A 255 -6.03 -15.29 -1.10
N MET A 256 -5.92 -16.39 -0.35
CA MET A 256 -4.82 -16.60 0.59
C MET A 256 -3.46 -16.64 -0.12
N LEU A 257 -3.37 -17.35 -1.25
CA LEU A 257 -2.13 -17.38 -2.05
C LEU A 257 -1.80 -16.00 -2.65
N ALA A 258 -2.82 -15.25 -3.04
CA ALA A 258 -2.70 -13.87 -3.47
C ALA A 258 -2.08 -13.00 -2.34
N GLN A 259 -2.58 -13.13 -1.12
CA GLN A 259 -2.06 -12.44 0.06
C GLN A 259 -0.62 -12.86 0.40
N ALA A 260 -0.29 -14.15 0.28
CA ALA A 260 1.07 -14.64 0.46
C ALA A 260 2.01 -14.09 -0.63
N LEU A 261 1.59 -14.12 -1.90
CA LEU A 261 2.36 -13.56 -3.02
C LEU A 261 2.67 -12.08 -2.79
N PHE A 262 1.69 -11.32 -2.30
CA PHE A 262 1.90 -9.91 -2.01
C PHE A 262 3.04 -9.72 -1.00
N ARG A 263 3.08 -10.50 0.08
CA ARG A 263 4.12 -10.40 1.12
C ARG A 263 5.51 -10.81 0.61
N VAL A 264 5.60 -11.82 -0.26
CA VAL A 264 6.88 -12.36 -0.72
C VAL A 264 7.42 -11.75 -2.01
N GLU A 265 6.63 -10.91 -2.69
CA GLU A 265 7.04 -10.27 -3.95
C GLU A 265 6.45 -8.86 -4.08
N SER A 266 5.13 -8.73 -4.18
CA SER A 266 4.52 -7.47 -4.67
C SER A 266 4.62 -6.28 -3.69
N GLY A 267 4.65 -6.56 -2.39
CA GLY A 267 4.73 -5.60 -1.29
C GLY A 267 6.16 -5.23 -0.87
N MET A 268 7.15 -5.93 -1.38
CA MET A 268 8.56 -5.67 -1.08
C MET A 268 9.07 -4.41 -1.79
N CYS A 269 9.97 -3.68 -1.14
CA CYS A 269 10.56 -2.44 -1.63
C CYS A 269 12.09 -2.42 -1.54
N LEU A 270 12.71 -1.60 -2.39
CA LEU A 270 14.12 -1.21 -2.25
C LEU A 270 14.20 0.07 -1.42
N GLN A 271 15.37 0.31 -0.81
CA GLN A 271 15.66 1.53 -0.05
C GLN A 271 14.62 1.81 1.05
N ARG A 272 14.16 0.74 1.72
CA ARG A 272 13.25 0.84 2.87
C ARG A 272 13.94 1.61 3.98
N GLN A 273 13.27 2.64 4.46
CA GLN A 273 13.66 3.41 5.63
C GLN A 273 12.48 3.39 6.60
N ASP A 274 12.48 2.37 7.43
CA ASP A 274 11.54 2.21 8.54
C ASP A 274 12.29 2.39 9.87
N GLY A 275 11.56 2.55 10.96
CA GLY A 275 12.08 2.32 12.30
C GLY A 275 11.23 1.30 13.06
N PRO A 276 11.38 1.20 14.39
CA PRO A 276 10.78 0.14 15.19
C PRO A 276 9.27 0.00 15.00
N THR A 277 8.55 1.12 14.91
CA THR A 277 7.10 1.11 14.67
C THR A 277 6.75 0.53 13.29
N GLY A 278 7.45 0.94 12.23
CA GLY A 278 7.22 0.41 10.88
C GLY A 278 7.48 -1.10 10.80
N GLU A 279 8.55 -1.57 11.42
CA GLU A 279 8.86 -3.01 11.50
C GLU A 279 7.79 -3.77 12.25
N ARG A 280 7.34 -3.26 13.40
CA ARG A 280 6.29 -3.92 14.17
C ARG A 280 4.97 -4.00 13.39
N LEU A 281 4.59 -2.94 12.68
CA LEU A 281 3.39 -2.93 11.84
C LEU A 281 3.50 -3.97 10.71
N ARG A 282 4.67 -4.05 10.07
CA ARG A 282 4.95 -5.06 9.04
C ARG A 282 4.88 -6.48 9.60
N GLU A 283 5.48 -6.74 10.77
CA GLU A 283 5.42 -8.06 11.42
C GLU A 283 3.98 -8.48 11.71
N LEU A 284 3.16 -7.57 12.26
CA LEU A 284 1.73 -7.81 12.50
C LEU A 284 1.00 -8.13 11.18
N MET A 285 1.30 -7.37 10.12
CA MET A 285 0.72 -7.61 8.79
C MET A 285 1.13 -8.95 8.20
N GLU A 286 2.40 -9.34 8.33
CA GLU A 286 2.93 -10.58 7.78
C GLU A 286 2.42 -11.81 8.53
N ARG A 287 2.28 -11.74 9.86
CA ARG A 287 1.96 -12.90 10.70
C ARG A 287 0.50 -12.98 11.12
N GLU A 288 -0.08 -11.87 11.56
CA GLU A 288 -1.37 -11.89 12.26
C GLU A 288 -2.56 -11.56 11.34
N CYS A 289 -2.35 -10.79 10.27
CA CYS A 289 -3.42 -10.41 9.34
C CYS A 289 -3.80 -11.46 8.31
N MET A 290 -3.07 -12.58 8.22
CA MET A 290 -3.46 -13.69 7.33
C MET A 290 -4.54 -14.59 7.94
N GLY A 291 -4.88 -14.43 9.23
CA GLY A 291 -5.82 -15.33 9.89
C GLY A 291 -5.32 -16.78 9.99
N LEU A 292 -3.99 -16.97 9.93
CA LEU A 292 -3.30 -18.25 10.07
C LEU A 292 -2.58 -18.32 11.41
N SER A 293 -2.30 -19.54 11.87
CA SER A 293 -1.31 -19.73 12.95
C SER A 293 0.09 -19.30 12.47
N PRO A 294 1.02 -18.92 13.36
CA PRO A 294 2.37 -18.52 12.97
C PRO A 294 3.09 -19.55 12.10
N ASP A 295 2.99 -20.84 12.43
CA ASP A 295 3.64 -21.92 11.66
C ASP A 295 3.05 -22.04 10.25
N GLN A 296 1.72 -21.95 10.12
CA GLN A 296 1.06 -21.96 8.81
C GLN A 296 1.40 -20.72 7.98
N ALA A 297 1.56 -19.56 8.63
CA ALA A 297 1.97 -18.33 7.98
C ALA A 297 3.39 -18.45 7.41
N ASP A 298 4.34 -18.94 8.20
CA ASP A 298 5.72 -19.15 7.76
C ASP A 298 5.80 -20.19 6.62
N GLU A 299 5.03 -21.28 6.74
CA GLU A 299 4.97 -22.34 5.73
C GLU A 299 4.42 -21.83 4.38
N VAL A 300 3.29 -21.10 4.37
CA VAL A 300 2.72 -20.58 3.11
C VAL A 300 3.64 -19.55 2.45
N LEU A 301 4.32 -18.72 3.24
CA LEU A 301 5.28 -17.75 2.71
C LEU A 301 6.50 -18.46 2.12
N ALA A 302 6.99 -19.54 2.74
CA ALA A 302 8.07 -20.35 2.21
C ALA A 302 7.68 -21.06 0.90
N LEU A 303 6.50 -21.69 0.87
CA LEU A 303 5.94 -22.32 -0.33
C LEU A 303 5.78 -21.31 -1.47
N MET A 304 5.22 -20.13 -1.17
CA MET A 304 5.00 -19.10 -2.18
C MET A 304 6.33 -18.56 -2.73
N ARG A 305 7.36 -18.35 -1.90
CA ARG A 305 8.72 -17.99 -2.37
C ARG A 305 9.27 -19.06 -3.31
N GLY A 306 9.17 -20.33 -2.93
CA GLY A 306 9.63 -21.46 -3.74
C GLY A 306 8.91 -21.58 -5.09
N ALA A 307 7.63 -21.20 -5.15
CA ALA A 307 6.81 -21.30 -6.35
C ALA A 307 6.94 -20.11 -7.32
N ILE A 308 7.72 -19.06 -7.01
CA ILE A 308 7.90 -17.88 -7.90
C ILE A 308 8.38 -18.26 -9.32
N PRO A 309 9.39 -19.15 -9.51
CA PRO A 309 9.81 -19.55 -10.85
C PRO A 309 8.69 -20.22 -11.66
N LEU A 310 7.88 -21.06 -11.00
CA LEU A 310 6.72 -21.71 -11.60
C LEU A 310 5.63 -20.68 -11.92
N LEU A 311 5.43 -19.68 -11.05
CA LEU A 311 4.45 -18.61 -11.24
C LEU A 311 4.83 -17.76 -12.44
N ASN A 312 6.12 -17.48 -12.63
CA ASN A 312 6.61 -16.78 -13.82
C ASN A 312 6.38 -17.57 -15.11
N THR A 313 6.48 -18.91 -15.06
CA THR A 313 6.07 -19.75 -16.21
C THR A 313 4.56 -19.67 -16.45
N ALA A 314 3.73 -19.71 -15.40
CA ALA A 314 2.28 -19.55 -15.53
C ALA A 314 1.90 -18.16 -16.09
N ARG A 315 2.57 -17.08 -15.62
CA ARG A 315 2.42 -15.70 -16.12
C ARG A 315 2.75 -15.62 -17.61
N ARG A 316 3.87 -16.21 -18.06
CA ARG A 316 4.24 -16.29 -19.48
C ARG A 316 3.16 -16.98 -20.31
N ASN A 317 2.64 -18.12 -19.84
CA ASN A 317 1.63 -18.87 -20.56
C ASN A 317 0.29 -18.12 -20.64
N VAL A 318 -0.09 -17.40 -19.59
CA VAL A 318 -1.30 -16.56 -19.59
C VAL A 318 -1.15 -15.38 -20.56
N LEU A 319 0.00 -14.71 -20.57
CA LEU A 319 0.23 -13.56 -21.44
C LEU A 319 0.38 -13.97 -22.91
N GLY A 320 1.14 -15.05 -23.19
CA GLY A 320 1.38 -15.54 -24.54
C GLY A 320 0.16 -16.24 -25.17
N GLY A 321 -0.73 -16.83 -24.36
CA GLY A 321 -1.97 -17.43 -24.83
C GLY A 321 -3.03 -16.43 -25.31
N GLN A 322 -2.83 -15.12 -25.08
CA GLN A 322 -3.72 -14.06 -25.58
C GLN A 322 -3.34 -13.56 -26.98
N SER A 323 -2.21 -13.98 -27.55
CA SER A 323 -1.77 -13.52 -28.89
C SER A 323 -2.46 -14.23 -30.06
N HIS A 324 -3.44 -15.12 -29.81
CA HIS A 324 -4.11 -15.93 -30.84
C HIS A 324 -5.65 -16.01 -30.70
N ALA A 325 -6.30 -15.01 -30.09
CA ALA A 325 -7.76 -14.91 -30.02
C ALA A 325 -8.25 -13.57 -30.55
#